data_AF-A0A966WXZ3-F1
#
_entry.id   AF-A0A966WXZ3-F1
#
_cell.length_a   1.000
_cell.length_b   1.000
_cell.length_c   1.000
_cell.angle_alpha   90.00
_cell.angle_beta   90.00
_cell.angle_gamma   90.00
#
_symmetry.space_group_name_H-M   'P 1'
#
loop_
_entity.id
_entity.type
_entity.pdbx_description
1 polymer ?
#
loop_
_entity_poly.entity_id
_entity_poly.type
_entity_poly.pdbx_seq_one_letter_code
_entity_poly.pdbx_strand_id
1 'polypeptide(L)'
;MLTGELRNQVDRIWDAFWSGGIANPLEVLEQLTYLLFIRRLDELETLEERRSQRSGQPMRRRIFPDEKQQLRWSRFKELGDPASMFQVVGEQVFPFLRELGGEDSAYATHMRDARFTIPTAGLLTKVVELLDAVPMEDRDTKGDIYEYMLGKLATAGTNGQFRTPRHIIELMVAMTEPTPRDVMVDPACGTCGFPVAVGEYLREHHPEVLSDPELREHFNHGLFHG
;
A
#
# COMPACT_ATOMS: atom_id res chain seq x y z
N MET A 1 12.84 5.02 -9.81
CA MET A 1 13.32 6.40 -9.51
C MET A 1 12.18 7.37 -9.81
N LEU A 2 11.63 7.99 -8.77
CA LEU A 2 10.53 8.96 -8.91
C LEU A 2 10.84 10.10 -9.87
N THR A 3 9.92 10.33 -10.81
CA THR A 3 9.91 11.53 -11.64
C THR A 3 9.68 12.78 -10.79
N GLY A 4 10.14 13.94 -11.27
CA GLY A 4 9.89 15.22 -10.59
C GLY A 4 8.40 15.53 -10.45
N GLU A 5 7.58 15.08 -11.40
CA GLU A 5 6.13 15.26 -11.38
C GLU A 5 5.46 14.47 -10.25
N LEU A 6 5.85 13.21 -10.05
CA LEU A 6 5.35 12.38 -8.94
C LEU A 6 5.74 12.96 -7.58
N ARG A 7 6.98 13.44 -7.43
CA ARG A 7 7.42 14.11 -6.20
C ARG A 7 6.54 15.33 -5.89
N ASN A 8 6.26 16.16 -6.90
CA ASN A 8 5.39 17.32 -6.74
C ASN A 8 3.93 16.94 -6.42
N GLN A 9 3.41 15.82 -6.93
CA GLN A 9 2.10 15.31 -6.53
C GLN A 9 2.07 14.90 -5.05
N VAL A 10 3.09 14.16 -4.61
CA VAL A 10 3.23 13.72 -3.22
C VAL A 10 3.38 14.91 -2.27
N ASP A 11 4.18 15.91 -2.65
CA ASP A 11 4.34 17.14 -1.86
C ASP A 11 3.01 17.90 -1.71
N ARG A 12 2.18 17.97 -2.76
CA ARG A 12 0.85 18.57 -2.67
C ARG A 12 -0.08 17.82 -1.71
N ILE A 13 0.01 16.50 -1.67
CA ILE A 13 -0.76 15.68 -0.71
C ILE A 13 -0.30 15.99 0.71
N TRP A 14 1.01 16.01 0.95
CA TRP A 14 1.60 16.35 2.24
C TRP A 14 1.18 17.73 2.72
N ASP A 15 1.29 18.75 1.86
CA ASP A 15 0.91 20.12 2.18
C ASP A 15 -0.59 20.25 2.44
N ALA A 16 -1.43 19.47 1.76
CA ALA A 16 -2.86 19.42 2.04
C ALA A 16 -3.14 18.94 3.46
N PHE A 17 -2.48 17.86 3.92
CA PHE A 17 -2.61 17.38 5.29
C PHE A 17 -2.12 18.40 6.33
N TRP A 18 -0.95 19.00 6.08
CA TRP A 18 -0.37 20.01 6.97
C TRP A 18 -1.29 21.23 7.11
N SER A 19 -1.73 21.79 5.98
CA SER A 19 -2.67 22.93 5.96
C SER A 19 -4.05 22.58 6.49
N GLY A 20 -4.46 21.31 6.41
CA GLY A 20 -5.71 20.77 6.92
C GLY A 20 -5.71 20.51 8.43
N GLY A 21 -4.61 20.77 9.14
CA GLY A 21 -4.52 20.67 10.59
C GLY A 21 -3.87 19.40 11.14
N ILE A 22 -3.36 18.51 10.28
CA ILE A 22 -2.57 17.35 10.71
C ILE A 22 -1.09 17.70 10.67
N ALA A 23 -0.56 18.14 11.81
CA ALA A 23 0.85 18.53 11.95
C ALA A 23 1.77 17.35 12.28
N ASN A 24 1.23 16.21 12.75
CA ASN A 24 2.06 15.04 13.05
C ASN A 24 2.38 14.27 11.76
N PRO A 25 3.64 14.20 11.34
CA PRO A 25 4.02 13.53 10.09
C PRO A 25 3.68 12.03 10.07
N LEU A 26 3.74 11.35 11.23
CA LEU A 26 3.38 9.93 11.33
C LEU A 26 1.89 9.72 11.06
N GLU A 27 1.05 10.61 11.59
CA GLU A 27 -0.40 10.56 11.38
C GLU A 27 -0.74 10.79 9.90
N VAL A 28 -0.05 11.71 9.23
CA VAL A 28 -0.19 11.92 7.77
C VAL A 28 0.12 10.64 7.02
N LEU A 29 1.22 9.96 7.37
CA LEU A 29 1.60 8.70 6.72
C LEU A 29 0.55 7.60 6.96
N GLU A 30 0.05 7.47 8.19
CA GLU A 30 -0.98 6.49 8.53
C GLU A 30 -2.27 6.72 7.71
N GLN A 31 -2.81 7.94 7.74
CA GLN A 31 -4.03 8.26 6.99
C GLN A 31 -3.85 8.06 5.48
N LEU A 32 -2.70 8.46 4.94
CA LEU A 32 -2.37 8.20 3.55
C LEU A 32 -2.31 6.70 3.24
N THR A 33 -1.68 5.91 4.11
CA THR A 33 -1.54 4.47 3.93
C THR A 33 -2.91 3.81 3.88
N TYR A 34 -3.84 4.16 4.77
CA TYR A 34 -5.20 3.63 4.76
C TYR A 34 -5.96 4.00 3.48
N LEU A 35 -5.85 5.25 3.02
CA LEU A 35 -6.50 5.71 1.78
C LEU A 35 -5.94 5.02 0.53
N LEU A 36 -4.63 4.87 0.43
CA LEU A 36 -3.99 4.12 -0.64
C LEU A 36 -4.37 2.64 -0.61
N PHE A 37 -4.51 2.08 0.59
CA PHE A 37 -4.89 0.69 0.77
C PHE A 37 -6.32 0.42 0.29
N ILE A 38 -7.31 1.22 0.68
CA ILE A 38 -8.69 1.06 0.20
C ILE A 38 -8.81 1.27 -1.32
N ARG A 39 -8.04 2.21 -1.89
CA ARG A 39 -7.92 2.36 -3.34
C ARG A 39 -7.39 1.10 -4.00
N ARG A 40 -6.33 0.51 -3.43
CA ARG A 40 -5.75 -0.72 -3.97
C ARG A 40 -6.71 -1.90 -3.93
N LEU A 41 -7.49 -2.03 -2.86
CA LEU A 41 -8.52 -3.07 -2.77
C LEU A 41 -9.56 -2.93 -3.88
N ASP A 42 -10.00 -1.70 -4.16
CA ASP A 42 -10.95 -1.42 -5.24
C ASP A 42 -10.35 -1.71 -6.63
N GLU A 43 -9.08 -1.36 -6.87
CA GLU A 43 -8.38 -1.70 -8.11
C GLU A 43 -8.32 -3.21 -8.34
N LEU A 44 -8.02 -3.98 -7.29
CA LEU A 44 -7.95 -5.44 -7.34
C LEU A 44 -9.31 -6.08 -7.64
N GLU A 45 -10.38 -5.59 -7.00
CA GLU A 45 -11.73 -6.06 -7.29
C GLU A 45 -12.13 -5.72 -8.73
N THR A 46 -11.86 -4.49 -9.18
CA THR A 46 -12.13 -4.06 -10.56
C THR A 46 -11.38 -4.91 -11.58
N LEU A 47 -10.13 -5.30 -11.28
CA LEU A 47 -9.35 -6.18 -12.13
C LEU A 47 -9.97 -7.58 -12.22
N GLU A 48 -10.40 -8.16 -11.09
CA GLU A 48 -11.07 -9.46 -11.05
C GLU A 48 -12.45 -9.43 -11.74
N GLU A 49 -13.20 -8.33 -11.63
CA GLU A 49 -14.45 -8.11 -12.36
C GLU A 49 -14.22 -8.13 -13.88
N ARG A 50 -13.25 -7.35 -14.37
CA ARG A 50 -12.89 -7.33 -15.80
C ARG A 50 -12.43 -8.69 -16.30
N ARG A 51 -11.65 -9.42 -15.49
CA ARG A 51 -11.19 -10.77 -15.80
C ARG A 51 -12.35 -11.76 -15.86
N SER A 52 -13.26 -11.72 -14.90
CA SER A 52 -14.47 -12.54 -14.85
C SER A 52 -15.33 -12.31 -16.09
N GLN A 53 -15.62 -11.05 -16.43
CA GLN A 53 -16.39 -10.67 -17.62
C GLN A 53 -15.74 -11.14 -18.93
N ARG A 54 -14.41 -11.04 -19.06
CA ARG A 54 -13.69 -11.45 -20.26
C ARG A 54 -13.61 -12.96 -20.43
N SER A 55 -13.42 -13.69 -19.33
CA SER A 55 -13.20 -15.15 -19.35
C SER A 55 -14.50 -15.96 -19.23
N GLY A 56 -15.60 -15.33 -18.80
CA GLY A 56 -16.86 -16.00 -18.47
C GLY A 56 -16.79 -16.86 -17.21
N GLN A 57 -15.65 -16.87 -16.50
CA GLN A 57 -15.49 -17.61 -15.23
C GLN A 57 -15.90 -16.73 -14.05
N PRO A 58 -16.45 -17.31 -12.97
CA PRO A 58 -16.78 -16.55 -11.77
C PRO A 58 -15.54 -15.88 -11.18
N MET A 59 -15.76 -14.77 -10.46
CA MET A 59 -14.69 -14.07 -9.74
C MET A 59 -14.03 -15.04 -8.76
N ARG A 60 -12.69 -15.12 -8.78
CA ARG A 60 -11.95 -15.99 -7.86
C ARG A 60 -12.01 -15.50 -6.43
N ARG A 61 -12.03 -14.17 -6.27
CA ARG A 61 -12.07 -13.49 -4.98
C ARG A 61 -12.92 -12.24 -5.11
N ARG A 62 -13.82 -12.05 -4.15
CA ARG A 62 -14.57 -10.82 -3.96
C ARG A 62 -14.09 -10.19 -2.65
N ILE A 63 -13.62 -8.95 -2.74
CA ILE A 63 -13.05 -8.21 -1.61
C ILE A 63 -14.16 -7.47 -0.87
N PHE A 64 -15.06 -6.83 -1.61
CA PHE A 64 -16.22 -6.13 -1.09
C PHE A 64 -17.47 -7.00 -1.30
N PRO A 65 -18.12 -7.46 -0.22
CA PRO A 65 -19.45 -8.09 -0.31
C PRO A 65 -20.45 -7.20 -1.06
N ASP A 66 -21.52 -7.80 -1.60
CA ASP A 66 -22.52 -7.08 -2.39
C ASP A 66 -23.17 -5.94 -1.59
N GLU A 67 -23.33 -6.12 -0.27
CA GLU A 67 -23.89 -5.13 0.66
C GLU A 67 -22.89 -4.04 1.09
N LYS A 68 -21.62 -4.18 0.70
CA LYS A 68 -20.51 -3.27 1.04
C LYS A 68 -19.88 -2.62 -0.19
N GLN A 69 -20.52 -2.68 -1.36
CA GLN A 69 -20.01 -2.10 -2.60
C GLN A 69 -19.81 -0.57 -2.53
N GLN A 70 -20.57 0.13 -1.69
CA GLN A 70 -20.42 1.57 -1.41
C GLN A 70 -19.07 1.94 -0.77
N LEU A 71 -18.36 0.98 -0.18
CA LEU A 71 -17.06 1.21 0.46
C LEU A 71 -15.89 1.28 -0.54
N ARG A 72 -16.15 0.94 -1.81
CA ARG A 72 -15.14 0.98 -2.87
C ARG A 72 -14.72 2.41 -3.18
N TRP A 73 -13.42 2.61 -3.40
CA TRP A 73 -12.85 3.92 -3.78
C TRP A 73 -13.57 4.56 -4.96
N SER A 74 -13.78 3.79 -6.02
CA SER A 74 -14.52 4.19 -7.23
C SER A 74 -15.97 4.62 -6.96
N ARG A 75 -16.57 4.23 -5.83
CA ARG A 75 -17.95 4.60 -5.47
C ARG A 75 -18.00 5.83 -4.59
N PHE A 76 -17.29 5.82 -3.46
CA PHE A 76 -17.40 6.92 -2.51
C PHE A 76 -16.79 8.22 -3.05
N LYS A 77 -15.79 8.15 -3.94
CA LYS A 77 -15.21 9.35 -4.56
C LYS A 77 -16.19 10.09 -5.48
N GLU A 78 -17.21 9.38 -5.99
CA GLU A 78 -18.21 9.90 -6.91
C GLU A 78 -19.49 10.39 -6.19
N LEU A 79 -19.55 10.32 -4.85
CA LEU A 79 -20.73 10.75 -4.09
C LEU A 79 -21.07 12.24 -4.27
N GLY A 80 -20.11 13.06 -4.71
CA GLY A 80 -20.30 14.49 -4.99
C GLY A 80 -20.52 15.39 -3.77
N ASP A 81 -20.96 14.82 -2.64
CA ASP A 81 -21.14 15.48 -1.35
C ASP A 81 -19.98 15.13 -0.38
N PRO A 82 -19.16 16.13 0.04
CA PRO A 82 -18.07 15.92 0.99
C PRO A 82 -18.51 15.31 2.32
N ALA A 83 -19.69 15.65 2.84
CA ALA A 83 -20.16 15.15 4.13
C ALA A 83 -20.46 13.65 4.06
N SER A 84 -21.14 13.21 3.00
CA SER A 84 -21.44 11.81 2.75
C SER A 84 -20.18 10.96 2.60
N MET A 85 -19.19 11.42 1.82
CA MET A 85 -17.91 10.69 1.71
C MET A 85 -17.19 10.63 3.05
N PHE A 86 -17.15 11.72 3.81
CA PHE A 86 -16.54 11.76 5.14
C PHE A 86 -17.19 10.73 6.09
N GLN A 87 -18.52 10.63 6.06
CA GLN A 87 -19.25 9.65 6.84
C GLN A 87 -18.93 8.22 6.38
N VAL A 88 -18.99 7.93 5.07
CA VAL A 88 -18.70 6.60 4.54
C VAL A 88 -17.28 6.16 4.89
N VAL A 89 -16.30 7.03 4.68
CA VAL A 89 -14.89 6.72 4.96
C VAL A 89 -14.67 6.54 6.46
N GLY A 90 -15.09 7.50 7.29
CA GLY A 90 -14.86 7.45 8.73
C GLY A 90 -15.64 6.35 9.46
N GLU A 91 -16.92 6.16 9.13
CA GLU A 91 -17.82 5.29 9.88
C GLU A 91 -17.99 3.89 9.29
N GLN A 92 -17.62 3.67 8.01
CA GLN A 92 -17.84 2.37 7.36
C GLN A 92 -16.57 1.76 6.77
N VAL A 93 -15.74 2.55 6.07
CA VAL A 93 -14.50 2.04 5.45
C VAL A 93 -13.51 1.59 6.52
N PHE A 94 -13.24 2.41 7.54
CA PHE A 94 -12.27 2.05 8.59
C PHE A 94 -12.68 0.82 9.42
N PRO A 95 -13.95 0.66 9.85
CA PRO A 95 -14.42 -0.60 10.41
C PRO A 95 -14.25 -1.79 9.47
N PHE A 96 -14.60 -1.64 8.19
CA PHE A 96 -14.40 -2.70 7.20
C PHE A 96 -12.93 -3.10 7.06
N LEU A 97 -12.00 -2.13 7.03
CA LEU A 97 -10.56 -2.40 6.96
C LEU A 97 -10.06 -3.17 8.19
N ARG A 98 -10.62 -2.94 9.38
CA ARG A 98 -10.27 -3.66 10.61
C ARG A 98 -10.71 -5.12 10.61
N GLU A 99 -11.86 -5.40 9.99
CA GLU A 99 -12.45 -6.75 9.90
C GLU A 99 -11.91 -7.56 8.71
N LEU A 100 -11.27 -6.89 7.74
CA LEU A 100 -10.74 -7.54 6.55
C LEU A 100 -9.65 -8.56 6.96
N GLY A 101 -9.57 -9.70 6.26
CA GLY A 101 -8.53 -10.72 6.49
C GLY A 101 -8.84 -11.80 7.54
N GLY A 102 -9.86 -11.64 8.39
CA GLY A 102 -10.22 -12.61 9.43
C GLY A 102 -9.35 -12.51 10.69
N GLU A 103 -9.86 -13.00 11.83
CA GLU A 103 -9.33 -12.73 13.18
C GLU A 103 -7.85 -13.14 13.39
N ASP A 104 -7.34 -14.13 12.63
CA ASP A 104 -5.98 -14.66 12.78
C ASP A 104 -4.99 -14.22 11.66
N SER A 105 -5.37 -13.28 10.81
CA SER A 105 -4.45 -12.79 9.77
C SER A 105 -3.44 -11.76 10.31
N ALA A 106 -2.21 -11.80 9.78
CA ALA A 106 -1.20 -10.75 10.03
C ALA A 106 -1.76 -9.35 9.71
N TYR A 107 -2.61 -9.28 8.68
CA TYR A 107 -3.33 -8.07 8.31
C TYR A 107 -4.26 -7.56 9.42
N ALA A 108 -5.13 -8.40 9.99
CA ALA A 108 -6.05 -8.00 11.05
C ALA A 108 -5.32 -7.56 12.33
N THR A 109 -4.14 -8.13 12.58
CA THR A 109 -3.28 -7.73 13.70
C THR A 109 -2.76 -6.30 13.53
N HIS A 110 -2.25 -5.94 12.35
CA HIS A 110 -1.73 -4.59 12.10
C HIS A 110 -2.82 -3.53 11.90
N MET A 111 -4.01 -3.92 11.43
CA MET A 111 -5.10 -2.98 11.15
C MET A 111 -6.02 -2.76 12.35
N ARG A 112 -5.96 -3.57 13.42
CA ARG A 112 -6.85 -3.52 14.58
C ARG A 112 -7.07 -2.12 15.15
N ASP A 113 -5.99 -1.34 15.23
CA ASP A 113 -5.98 0.00 15.81
C ASP A 113 -6.10 1.12 14.77
N ALA A 114 -6.44 0.80 13.51
CA ALA A 114 -6.65 1.79 12.47
C ALA A 114 -7.76 2.78 12.87
N ARG A 115 -7.41 4.06 12.95
CA ARG A 115 -8.31 5.16 13.31
C ARG A 115 -8.35 6.18 12.20
N PHE A 116 -9.55 6.64 11.89
CA PHE A 116 -9.76 7.77 11.00
C PHE A 116 -9.57 9.07 11.80
N THR A 117 -8.60 9.89 11.38
CA THR A 117 -8.24 11.11 12.11
C THR A 117 -8.29 12.38 11.26
N ILE A 118 -8.68 12.27 9.98
CA ILE A 118 -8.86 13.42 9.10
C ILE A 118 -9.96 14.32 9.69
N PRO A 119 -9.68 15.60 10.01
CA PRO A 119 -10.55 16.40 10.85
C PRO A 119 -11.77 16.97 10.12
N THR A 120 -11.71 17.08 8.78
CA THR A 120 -12.77 17.74 8.00
C THR A 120 -13.07 17.02 6.69
N ALA A 121 -14.32 17.10 6.26
CA ALA A 121 -14.78 16.60 4.97
C ALA A 121 -14.02 17.24 3.79
N GLY A 122 -13.76 18.55 3.85
CA GLY A 122 -13.02 19.25 2.80
C GLY A 122 -11.58 18.77 2.65
N LEU A 123 -10.90 18.45 3.76
CA LEU A 123 -9.55 17.87 3.68
C LEU A 123 -9.59 16.48 3.05
N LEU A 124 -10.53 15.62 3.47
CA LEU A 124 -10.69 14.29 2.88
C LEU A 124 -10.92 14.38 1.37
N THR A 125 -11.85 15.22 0.92
CA THR A 125 -12.14 15.41 -0.51
C THR A 125 -10.89 15.80 -1.28
N LYS A 126 -10.17 16.82 -0.81
CA LYS A 126 -8.95 17.29 -1.46
C LYS A 126 -7.89 16.18 -1.55
N VAL A 127 -7.69 15.41 -0.48
CA VAL A 127 -6.71 14.32 -0.45
C VAL A 127 -7.13 13.19 -1.39
N VAL A 128 -8.40 12.80 -1.40
CA VAL A 128 -8.92 11.77 -2.31
C VAL A 128 -8.73 12.17 -3.77
N GLU A 129 -9.04 13.41 -4.13
CA GLU A 129 -8.82 13.95 -5.49
C GLU A 129 -7.33 13.94 -5.88
N LEU A 130 -6.46 14.43 -5.00
CA LEU A 130 -5.02 14.45 -5.24
C LEU A 130 -4.46 13.04 -5.40
N LEU A 131 -4.92 12.10 -4.58
CA LEU A 131 -4.52 10.70 -4.67
C LEU A 131 -4.99 10.09 -5.98
N ASP A 132 -6.24 10.26 -6.38
CA ASP A 132 -6.81 9.67 -7.59
C ASP A 132 -5.99 10.03 -8.86
N ALA A 133 -5.41 11.24 -8.89
CA ALA A 133 -4.54 11.70 -9.96
C ALA A 133 -3.13 11.07 -9.98
N VAL A 134 -2.72 10.38 -8.92
CA VAL A 134 -1.43 9.68 -8.88
C VAL A 134 -1.54 8.37 -9.67
N PRO A 135 -0.65 8.14 -10.66
CA PRO A 135 -0.64 6.90 -11.43
C PRO A 135 -0.17 5.75 -10.54
N MET A 136 -1.06 4.77 -10.33
CA MET A 136 -0.87 3.62 -9.43
C MET A 136 -0.84 2.29 -10.21
N GLU A 137 -0.48 2.31 -11.48
CA GLU A 137 -0.49 1.11 -12.33
C GLU A 137 0.77 0.26 -12.13
N ASP A 138 1.91 0.94 -11.95
CA ASP A 138 3.21 0.33 -11.76
C ASP A 138 3.51 0.09 -10.27
N ARG A 139 4.06 -1.09 -9.95
CA ARG A 139 4.40 -1.50 -8.57
C ARG A 139 5.57 -0.67 -8.04
N ASP A 140 6.55 -0.38 -8.89
CA ASP A 140 7.75 0.36 -8.50
C ASP A 140 7.36 1.78 -8.11
N THR A 141 6.48 2.41 -8.89
CA THR A 141 5.90 3.74 -8.58
C THR A 141 5.25 3.80 -7.20
N LYS A 142 4.52 2.77 -6.75
CA LYS A 142 3.91 2.73 -5.41
C LYS A 142 4.94 2.68 -4.30
N GLY A 143 5.93 1.80 -4.46
CA GLY A 143 7.05 1.68 -3.53
C GLY A 143 7.78 3.00 -3.41
N ASP A 144 8.17 3.55 -4.56
CA ASP A 144 8.85 4.84 -4.72
C ASP A 144 8.12 5.99 -3.99
N ILE A 145 6.80 6.11 -4.17
CA ILE A 145 5.97 7.13 -3.47
C ILE A 145 6.03 6.94 -1.95
N TYR A 146 5.83 5.71 -1.48
CA TYR A 146 5.90 5.39 -0.06
C TYR A 146 7.29 5.68 0.48
N GLU A 147 8.34 5.43 -0.31
CA GLU A 147 9.71 5.73 0.08
C GLU A 147 10.00 7.21 0.21
N TYR A 148 9.48 7.99 -0.71
CA TYR A 148 9.62 9.44 -0.67
C TYR A 148 8.89 10.05 0.51
N MET A 149 7.69 9.58 0.82
CA MET A 149 6.94 9.96 2.02
C MET A 149 7.73 9.63 3.30
N LEU A 150 8.30 8.42 3.38
CA LEU A 150 9.16 8.02 4.50
C LEU A 150 10.45 8.87 4.57
N GLY A 151 11.02 9.26 3.44
CA GLY A 151 12.17 10.18 3.39
C GLY A 151 11.87 11.56 3.95
N LYS A 152 10.65 12.07 3.72
CA LYS A 152 10.19 13.34 4.31
C LYS A 152 10.08 13.24 5.84
N LEU A 153 9.68 12.08 6.38
CA LEU A 153 9.72 11.81 7.83
C LEU A 153 11.13 11.82 8.41
N ALA A 154 12.09 11.22 7.71
CA ALA A 154 13.49 11.17 8.15
C ALA A 154 14.12 12.58 8.22
N THR A 155 13.73 13.46 7.31
CA THR A 155 14.21 14.85 7.27
C THR A 155 13.63 15.70 8.40
N ALA A 156 12.49 15.31 8.98
CA ALA A 156 11.86 15.98 10.12
C ALA A 156 12.49 15.64 11.50
N GLY A 157 13.52 14.78 11.56
CA GLY A 157 14.28 14.45 12.77
C GLY A 157 14.13 12.99 13.25
N THR A 158 15.17 12.46 13.91
CA THR A 158 15.35 11.13 14.58
C THR A 158 14.84 9.84 13.89
N ASN A 159 14.27 9.88 12.69
CA ASN A 159 13.61 8.73 12.07
C ASN A 159 14.45 7.98 11.03
N GLY A 160 15.71 8.38 10.81
CA GLY A 160 16.66 7.66 9.94
C GLY A 160 17.01 6.25 10.42
N GLN A 161 16.61 5.88 11.65
CA GLN A 161 16.88 4.57 12.26
C GLN A 161 16.12 3.38 11.63
N PHE A 162 15.12 3.63 10.78
CA PHE A 162 14.26 2.59 10.20
C PHE A 162 14.54 2.30 8.71
N ARG A 163 15.58 2.93 8.13
CA ARG A 163 15.81 2.95 6.68
C ARG A 163 17.26 2.70 6.29
N THR A 164 17.42 1.88 5.26
CA THR A 164 18.67 1.72 4.50
C THR A 164 18.48 2.32 3.10
N PRO A 165 19.42 3.13 2.58
CA PRO A 165 19.34 3.67 1.22
C PRO A 165 19.20 2.57 0.15
N ARG A 166 18.32 2.80 -0.84
CA ARG A 166 17.94 1.80 -1.86
C ARG A 166 19.14 1.22 -2.63
N HIS A 167 20.07 2.07 -3.08
CA HIS A 167 21.28 1.63 -3.78
C HIS A 167 22.20 0.74 -2.91
N ILE A 168 22.16 0.89 -1.58
CA ILE A 168 22.91 0.00 -0.66
C ILE A 168 22.21 -1.35 -0.57
N ILE A 169 20.89 -1.36 -0.43
CA ILE A 169 20.09 -2.59 -0.41
C ILE A 169 20.30 -3.38 -1.71
N GLU A 170 20.14 -2.73 -2.86
CA GLU A 170 20.31 -3.33 -4.18
C GLU A 170 21.71 -3.90 -4.37
N LEU A 171 22.75 -3.15 -3.99
CA LEU A 171 24.13 -3.63 -4.05
C LEU A 171 24.32 -4.87 -3.17
N MET A 172 23.85 -4.85 -1.93
CA MET A 172 23.99 -5.97 -1.00
C MET A 172 23.25 -7.22 -1.50
N VAL A 173 22.04 -7.06 -2.02
CA VAL A 173 21.26 -8.17 -2.60
C VAL A 173 21.95 -8.73 -3.84
N ALA A 174 22.41 -7.85 -4.74
CA ALA A 174 23.14 -8.26 -5.95
C ALA A 174 24.45 -8.99 -5.62
N MET A 175 25.14 -8.63 -4.53
CA MET A 175 26.34 -9.33 -4.08
C MET A 175 26.04 -10.66 -3.38
N THR A 176 24.86 -10.80 -2.78
CA THR A 176 24.45 -12.02 -2.07
C THR A 176 23.91 -13.08 -3.02
N GLU A 177 23.41 -12.66 -4.20
CA GLU A 177 22.88 -13.54 -5.26
C GLU A 177 21.88 -14.59 -4.72
N PRO A 178 20.78 -14.16 -4.07
CA PRO A 178 19.84 -15.10 -3.46
C PRO A 178 19.16 -15.98 -4.52
N THR A 179 18.91 -17.23 -4.17
CA THR A 179 18.27 -18.24 -5.02
C THR A 179 16.86 -18.59 -4.54
N PRO A 180 15.99 -19.17 -5.40
CA PRO A 180 14.62 -19.51 -5.04
C PRO A 180 14.45 -20.52 -3.90
N ARG A 181 15.53 -21.20 -3.47
CA ARG A 181 15.49 -22.19 -2.39
C ARG A 181 16.02 -21.64 -1.06
N ASP A 182 16.56 -20.43 -1.06
CA ASP A 182 17.12 -19.84 0.14
C ASP A 182 16.03 -19.40 1.12
N VAL A 183 16.46 -19.20 2.36
CA VAL A 183 15.64 -18.63 3.43
C VAL A 183 16.29 -17.33 3.87
N MET A 184 15.52 -16.26 3.83
CA MET A 184 15.94 -14.92 4.22
C MET A 184 15.44 -14.61 5.62
N VAL A 185 16.32 -14.04 6.46
CA VAL A 185 15.97 -13.50 7.76
C VAL A 185 16.46 -12.05 7.84
N ASP A 186 15.57 -11.11 8.16
CA ASP A 186 15.91 -9.72 8.47
C ASP A 186 15.35 -9.32 9.84
N PRO A 187 16.12 -9.49 10.94
CA PRO A 187 15.64 -9.31 12.32
C PRO A 187 15.45 -7.82 12.69
N ALA A 188 15.79 -6.90 11.79
CA ALA A 188 15.62 -5.47 11.96
C ALA A 188 15.06 -4.84 10.67
N CYS A 189 14.08 -5.53 10.05
CA CYS A 189 13.61 -5.22 8.70
C CYS A 189 13.06 -3.81 8.51
N GLY A 190 12.62 -3.16 9.60
CA GLY A 190 12.03 -1.82 9.56
C GLY A 190 10.93 -1.75 8.51
N THR A 191 11.15 -0.95 7.48
CA THR A 191 10.24 -0.80 6.33
C THR A 191 10.28 -1.94 5.30
N CYS A 192 10.94 -3.07 5.61
CA CYS A 192 11.09 -4.26 4.78
C CYS A 192 11.83 -4.04 3.45
N GLY A 193 12.81 -3.14 3.42
CA GLY A 193 13.57 -2.82 2.21
C GLY A 193 14.33 -4.01 1.61
N PHE A 194 15.02 -4.80 2.46
CA PHE A 194 15.76 -5.99 2.02
C PHE A 194 14.83 -7.12 1.53
N PRO A 195 13.78 -7.53 2.27
CA PRO A 195 12.82 -8.52 1.76
C PRO A 195 12.22 -8.16 0.41
N VAL A 196 11.84 -6.90 0.21
CA VAL A 196 11.30 -6.44 -1.08
C VAL A 196 12.33 -6.58 -2.20
N ALA A 197 13.58 -6.13 -1.96
CA ALA A 197 14.65 -6.21 -2.95
C ALA A 197 15.04 -7.66 -3.30
N VAL A 198 15.07 -8.58 -2.32
CA VAL A 198 15.27 -10.01 -2.59
C VAL A 198 14.13 -10.58 -3.44
N GLY A 199 12.88 -10.24 -3.10
CA GLY A 199 11.72 -10.65 -3.89
C GLY A 199 11.72 -10.10 -5.32
N GLU A 200 12.28 -8.91 -5.54
CA GLU A 200 12.53 -8.31 -6.87
C GLU A 200 13.62 -9.05 -7.63
N TYR A 201 14.78 -9.23 -7.00
CA TYR A 201 15.92 -9.93 -7.58
C TYR A 201 15.53 -11.33 -8.08
N LEU A 202 14.82 -12.11 -7.26
CA LEU A 202 14.36 -13.45 -7.60
C LEU A 202 13.39 -13.45 -8.79
N ARG A 203 12.51 -12.46 -8.91
CA ARG A 203 11.58 -12.39 -10.06
C ARG A 203 12.29 -12.08 -11.36
N GLU A 204 13.34 -11.27 -11.31
CA GLU A 204 14.10 -10.87 -12.48
C GLU A 204 15.08 -11.96 -12.94
N HIS A 205 15.80 -12.56 -12.00
CA HIS A 205 16.88 -13.51 -12.30
C HIS A 205 16.42 -14.97 -12.28
N HIS A 206 15.33 -15.28 -11.57
CA HIS A 206 14.77 -16.61 -11.39
C HIS A 206 13.25 -16.64 -11.64
N PRO A 207 12.78 -16.32 -12.87
CA PRO A 207 11.35 -16.23 -13.18
C PRO A 207 10.58 -17.53 -12.91
N GLU A 208 11.28 -18.68 -12.87
CA GLU A 208 10.75 -19.97 -12.46
C GLU A 208 10.13 -19.97 -11.05
N VAL A 209 10.54 -19.04 -10.18
CA VAL A 209 10.01 -18.91 -8.81
C VAL A 209 8.49 -18.68 -8.78
N LEU A 210 7.90 -18.15 -9.86
CA LEU A 210 6.46 -17.91 -9.96
C LEU A 210 5.70 -18.96 -10.79
N SER A 211 6.41 -19.75 -11.61
CA SER A 211 5.80 -20.74 -12.50
C SER A 211 5.86 -22.15 -11.92
N ASP A 212 6.92 -22.49 -11.20
CA ASP A 212 7.06 -23.75 -10.49
C ASP A 212 6.20 -23.74 -9.21
N PRO A 213 5.28 -24.72 -9.03
CA PRO A 213 4.39 -24.75 -7.87
C PRO A 213 5.12 -24.84 -6.51
N GLU A 214 6.21 -25.62 -6.43
CA GLU A 214 6.96 -25.81 -5.18
C GLU A 214 7.75 -24.56 -4.83
N LEU A 215 8.46 -23.98 -5.80
CA LEU A 215 9.19 -22.74 -5.59
C LEU A 215 8.26 -21.57 -5.26
N ARG A 216 7.08 -21.53 -5.88
CA ARG A 216 6.08 -20.50 -5.58
C ARG A 216 5.51 -20.64 -4.18
N GLU A 217 5.28 -21.86 -3.72
CA GLU A 217 4.84 -22.12 -2.35
C GLU A 217 5.90 -21.63 -1.35
N HIS A 218 7.17 -22.01 -1.57
CA HIS A 218 8.28 -21.54 -0.75
C HIS A 218 8.41 -20.01 -0.78
N PHE A 219 8.34 -19.39 -1.96
CA PHE A 219 8.40 -17.93 -2.09
C PHE A 219 7.30 -17.21 -1.30
N ASN A 220 6.08 -17.74 -1.30
CA ASN A 220 4.94 -17.10 -0.63
C ASN A 220 4.90 -17.35 0.89
N HIS A 221 5.46 -18.48 1.36
CA HIS A 221 5.22 -18.94 2.73
C HIS A 221 6.48 -19.32 3.53
N GLY A 222 7.61 -19.60 2.88
CA GLY A 222 8.83 -20.12 3.52
C GLY A 222 10.11 -19.32 3.29
N LEU A 223 10.11 -18.36 2.35
CA LEU A 223 11.33 -17.64 1.99
C LEU A 223 11.63 -16.46 2.91
N PHE A 224 10.60 -15.70 3.33
CA PHE A 224 10.78 -14.44 4.04
C PHE A 224 10.46 -14.57 5.53
N HIS A 225 11.44 -14.25 6.38
CA HIS A 225 11.28 -14.15 7.83
C HIS A 225 11.81 -12.79 8.32
N GLY A 226 11.08 -12.18 9.25
CA GLY A 226 11.40 -10.89 9.87
C GLY A 226 11.24 -10.93 11.36
#